data_AF-A0A7X3Y844-F1
#
_entry.id   AF-A0A7X3Y844-F1
#
_cell.length_a   1.000
_cell.length_b   1.000
_cell.length_c   1.000
_cell.angle_alpha   90.00
_cell.angle_beta   90.00
_cell.angle_gamma   90.00
#
_symmetry.space_group_name_H-M   'P 1'
#
loop_
_entity.id
_entity.type
_entity.pdbx_description
1 polymer ?
#
loop_
_entity_poly.entity_id
_entity_poly.type
_entity_poly.pdbx_seq_one_letter_code
_entity_poly.pdbx_strand_id
1 'polypeptide(L)' 'MAERLAETAEDVSRLAFGFMASKALFAGLHVDVFSQLADGPKTAGAIAAATSVPVNRITTLMTALTAVGLVDREEE' A
#
# COMPACT_ATOMS: atom_id res chain seq x y z
N MET A 1 -27.46 5.93 -1.77
CA MET A 1 -26.88 7.17 -2.32
C MET A 1 -26.89 7.00 -3.83
N ALA A 2 -27.56 7.87 -4.59
CA ALA A 2 -27.51 7.76 -6.06
C ALA A 2 -26.12 8.20 -6.50
N GLU A 3 -25.33 7.27 -7.02
CA GLU A 3 -23.98 7.56 -7.47
C GLU A 3 -24.07 8.38 -8.76
N ARG A 4 -23.63 9.64 -8.70
CA ARG A 4 -23.59 10.53 -9.86
C ARG A 4 -22.50 10.04 -10.80
N LEU A 5 -22.78 10.03 -12.10
CA LEU A 5 -21.77 9.73 -13.12
C LEU A 5 -20.61 10.72 -13.03
N ALA A 6 -19.39 10.26 -13.34
CA ALA A 6 -18.24 11.14 -13.46
C ALA A 6 -18.46 12.13 -14.62
N GLU A 7 -18.32 13.43 -14.34
CA GLU A 7 -18.52 14.50 -15.33
C GLU A 7 -17.20 15.17 -15.72
N THR A 8 -16.16 14.99 -14.90
CA THR A 8 -14.85 15.62 -15.10
C THR A 8 -13.71 14.61 -15.09
N ALA A 9 -12.57 14.98 -15.68
CA ALA A 9 -11.34 14.19 -15.59
C ALA A 9 -10.87 14.02 -14.12
N GLU A 10 -11.17 14.99 -13.26
CA GLU A 10 -10.87 14.92 -11.84
C GLU A 10 -11.71 13.86 -11.13
N ASP A 11 -13.00 13.72 -11.47
CA ASP A 11 -13.87 12.67 -10.93
C ASP A 11 -13.33 11.27 -11.29
N VAL A 12 -12.92 11.08 -12.55
CA VAL A 12 -12.32 9.84 -13.02
C VAL A 12 -11.00 9.55 -12.31
N SER A 13 -10.15 10.58 -12.17
CA SER A 13 -8.85 10.45 -11.50
C SER A 13 -9.02 10.08 -10.02
N ARG A 14 -9.99 10.69 -9.34
CA ARG A 14 -10.31 10.40 -7.93
C ARG A 14 -10.73 8.94 -7.74
N LEU A 15 -11.56 8.42 -8.65
CA LEU A 15 -11.96 7.01 -8.62
C LEU A 15 -10.76 6.09 -8.85
N ALA A 16 -9.92 6.39 -9.85
CA ALA A 16 -8.74 5.59 -10.17
C ALA A 16 -7.72 5.57 -9.00
N PHE A 17 -7.41 6.74 -8.43
CA PHE A 17 -6.50 6.85 -7.28
C PHE A 17 -7.08 6.17 -6.03
N GLY A 18 -8.38 6.33 -5.77
CA GLY A 18 -9.06 5.66 -4.67
C GLY A 18 -9.01 4.13 -4.79
N PHE A 19 -9.24 3.59 -5.99
CA PHE A 19 -9.11 2.16 -6.25
C PHE A 19 -7.66 1.67 -6.06
N MET A 20 -6.67 2.38 -6.62
CA MET A 20 -5.26 2.02 -6.48
C MET A 20 -4.79 2.04 -5.02
N ALA A 21 -5.17 3.07 -4.25
CA ALA A 21 -4.88 3.15 -2.82
C ALA A 21 -5.53 2.00 -2.04
N SER A 22 -6.79 1.66 -2.37
CA SER A 22 -7.49 0.53 -1.77
C SER A 22 -6.80 -0.81 -2.09
N LYS A 23 -6.28 -0.98 -3.30
CA LYS A 23 -5.53 -2.18 -3.69
C LYS A 23 -4.19 -2.29 -2.96
N ALA A 24 -3.49 -1.18 -2.73
CA ALA A 24 -2.29 -1.16 -1.91
C ALA A 24 -2.59 -1.60 -0.46
N LEU A 25 -3.63 -1.02 0.15
CA LEU A 25 -4.10 -1.41 1.49
C LEU A 25 -4.43 -2.90 1.56
N PHE A 26 -5.25 -3.41 0.63
CA PHE A 26 -5.65 -4.82 0.62
C PHE A 26 -4.47 -5.76 0.36
N ALA A 27 -3.51 -5.37 -0.48
CA ALA A 27 -2.28 -6.14 -0.67
C ALA A 27 -1.44 -6.17 0.62
N GLY A 28 -1.34 -5.05 1.33
CA GLY A 28 -0.68 -4.98 2.65
C GLY A 28 -1.32 -5.91 3.67
N LEU A 29 -2.65 -5.92 3.76
CA LEU A 29 -3.39 -6.84 4.63
C LEU A 29 -3.19 -8.31 4.23
N HIS A 30 -3.24 -8.60 2.93
CA HIS A 30 -3.09 -9.97 2.43
C HIS A 30 -1.68 -10.55 2.65
N VAL A 31 -0.66 -9.70 2.56
CA VAL A 31 0.75 -10.06 2.79
C VAL A 31 1.14 -9.93 4.27
N ASP A 32 0.23 -9.48 5.12
CA ASP A 32 0.43 -9.33 6.58
C ASP A 32 1.52 -8.31 6.97
N VAL A 33 1.78 -7.31 6.13
CA VAL A 33 2.88 -6.34 6.37
C VAL A 33 2.66 -5.48 7.61
N PHE A 34 1.40 -5.16 7.92
CA PHE A 34 1.05 -4.35 9.09
C PHE A 34 1.33 -5.08 10.39
N SER A 35 0.99 -6.37 10.46
CA SER A 35 1.34 -7.20 11.63
C SER A 35 2.86 -7.36 11.75
N GLN A 36 3.57 -7.49 10.63
CA GLN A 36 5.04 -7.51 10.67
C GLN A 36 5.63 -6.21 11.24
N LEU A 37 5.02 -5.06 11.01
CA LEU A 37 5.49 -3.76 11.49
C LEU A 37 4.95 -3.38 12.88
N ALA A 38 4.01 -4.15 13.44
CA ALA A 38 3.38 -3.84 14.72
C ALA A 38 4.36 -3.81 15.89
N ASP A 39 5.43 -4.62 15.82
CA ASP A 39 6.48 -4.71 16.84
C ASP A 39 7.63 -3.70 16.62
N GLY A 40 7.58 -2.90 15.56
CA GLY A 40 8.59 -1.88 15.25
C GLY A 40 9.04 -1.87 13.78
N PRO A 41 9.92 -0.91 13.41
CA PRO A 41 10.41 -0.75 12.06
C PRO A 41 11.20 -1.98 11.59
N LYS A 42 11.00 -2.36 10.32
CA LYS A 42 11.68 -3.49 9.68
C LYS A 42 12.14 -3.11 8.28
N THR A 43 13.24 -3.72 7.84
CA THR A 43 13.70 -3.60 6.46
C THR A 43 12.81 -4.42 5.51
N ALA A 44 12.76 -4.03 4.24
CA ALA A 44 12.03 -4.79 3.22
C ALA A 44 12.52 -6.25 3.12
N GLY A 45 13.81 -6.51 3.35
CA GLY A 45 14.36 -7.86 3.39
C GLY A 45 13.83 -8.70 4.56
N ALA A 46 13.70 -8.11 5.76
CA ALA A 46 13.13 -8.79 6.92
C ALA A 46 11.65 -9.13 6.70
N ILE A 47 10.87 -8.19 6.13
CA ILE A 47 9.44 -8.43 5.80
C ILE A 47 9.32 -9.51 4.72
N ALA A 48 10.17 -9.48 3.69
CA ALA A 48 10.20 -10.49 2.64
C ALA A 48 10.47 -11.91 3.17
N ALA A 49 11.42 -12.04 4.09
CA ALA A 49 11.72 -13.32 4.74
C ALA A 49 10.53 -13.82 5.59
N ALA A 50 9.90 -12.95 6.38
CA ALA A 50 8.77 -13.31 7.23
C ALA A 50 7.50 -13.70 6.46
N THR A 51 7.28 -13.07 5.30
CA THR A 51 6.06 -13.26 4.49
C THR A 51 6.23 -14.24 3.34
N SER A 52 7.46 -14.74 3.11
CA SER A 52 7.83 -15.56 1.94
C SER A 52 7.51 -14.89 0.59
N VAL A 53 7.44 -13.56 0.56
CA VAL A 53 7.23 -12.77 -0.66
C VAL A 53 8.57 -12.24 -1.16
N PRO A 54 8.88 -12.32 -2.47
CA PRO A 54 10.13 -11.79 -3.01
C PRO A 54 10.34 -10.31 -2.66
N VAL A 55 11.57 -9.97 -2.27
CA VAL A 55 11.93 -8.63 -1.75
C VAL A 55 11.57 -7.50 -2.73
N ASN A 56 11.72 -7.70 -4.04
CA ASN A 56 11.35 -6.69 -5.03
C ASN A 56 9.84 -6.35 -5.02
N ARG A 57 8.98 -7.34 -4.71
CA ARG A 57 7.54 -7.11 -4.56
C ARG A 57 7.20 -6.42 -3.25
N ILE A 58 7.86 -6.81 -2.15
CA ILE A 58 7.74 -6.12 -0.86
C ILE A 58 8.15 -4.65 -1.00
N THR A 59 9.29 -4.36 -1.62
CA THR A 59 9.74 -2.98 -1.86
C THR A 59 8.69 -2.19 -2.64
N THR A 60 8.15 -2.76 -3.73
CA THR A 60 7.09 -2.11 -4.53
C THR A 60 5.84 -1.83 -3.69
N LEU A 61 5.41 -2.81 -2.89
CA LEU A 61 4.26 -2.66 -2.00
C LEU A 61 4.50 -1.58 -0.93
N MET A 62 5.67 -1.58 -0.30
CA MET A 62 6.04 -0.57 0.70
C MET A 62 6.10 0.83 0.08
N THR A 63 6.63 0.99 -1.13
CA THR A 63 6.59 2.27 -1.85
C THR A 63 5.16 2.74 -2.08
N ALA A 64 4.26 1.85 -2.51
CA ALA A 64 2.86 2.20 -2.70
C ALA A 64 2.17 2.57 -1.37
N LEU A 65 2.42 1.82 -0.30
CA LEU A 65 1.87 2.07 1.03
C LEU A 65 2.37 3.39 1.63
N THR A 66 3.65 3.74 1.42
CA THR A 66 4.20 5.05 1.81
C THR A 66 3.57 6.18 1.02
N ALA A 67 3.42 6.03 -0.30
CA ALA A 67 2.83 7.06 -1.16
C ALA A 67 1.36 7.39 -0.79
N VAL A 68 0.61 6.42 -0.22
CA VAL A 68 -0.76 6.63 0.26
C VAL A 68 -0.84 6.99 1.75
N GLY A 69 0.29 7.08 2.45
CA GLY A 69 0.38 7.50 3.85
C GLY A 69 0.01 6.42 4.88
N LEU A 70 0.12 5.13 4.54
CA LEU A 70 -0.22 4.03 5.45
C LEU A 70 0.98 3.51 6.25
N VAL A 71 2.19 3.75 5.78
CA VAL A 71 3.45 3.40 6.46
C VAL A 71 4.47 4.50 6.20
N ASP A 72 5.34 4.76 7.17
CA ASP A 72 6.43 5.70 6.99
C ASP A 72 7.73 4.98 6.59
N ARG A 73 8.64 5.72 5.98
CA ARG A 73 9.99 5.24 5.67
C ARG A 73 10.98 6.19 6.33
N GLU A 74 11.72 5.67 7.29
CA GLU A 74 12.91 6.35 7.79
C GLU A 74 13.96 6.36 6.65
N GLU A 75 14.32 7.55 6.19
CA GLU A 75 15.53 7.75 5.39
C GLU A 75 16.73 7.66 6.34
N GLU A 76 17.81 7.02 5.88
CA GLU A 76 19.07 6.89 6.63
C GLU A 76 19.76 8.26 6.79
#